data_AF-A0A937V5W2-F1
#
_entry.id   AF-A0A937V5W2-F1
#
_cell.length_a   1.000
_cell.length_b   1.000
_cell.length_c   1.000
_cell.angle_alpha   90.00
_cell.angle_beta   90.00
_cell.angle_gamma   90.00
#
_symmetry.space_group_name_H-M   'P 1'
#
loop_
_entity.id
_entity.type
_entity.pdbx_description
1 polymer ?
#
loop_
_entity_poly.entity_id
_entity_poly.type
_entity_poly.pdbx_seq_one_letter_code
_entity_poly.pdbx_strand_id
1 'polypeptide(L)' 'ELDVESGGTTKDYKFSLERVACFGSCALAPVVVIDKDVHGRMTIAKAKEILSEY' A
#
# COMPACT_ATOMS: atom_id res chain seq x y z
N GLU A 1 -5.68 2.56 11.64
CA GLU A 1 -4.25 2.21 11.57
C GLU A 1 -3.39 3.37 11.07
N LEU A 2 -3.50 3.87 9.84
CA LEU A 2 -2.53 4.87 9.32
C LEU A 2 -2.95 6.34 9.38
N ASP A 3 -4.22 6.66 9.66
CA ASP A 3 -4.76 8.03 9.82
C ASP A 3 -4.17 9.07 8.83
N VAL A 4 -4.07 8.69 7.56
CA VAL A 4 -3.45 9.49 6.50
C VAL A 4 -4.33 9.45 5.26
N GLU A 5 -4.48 10.61 4.63
CA GLU A 5 -5.17 10.74 3.35
C GLU A 5 -4.28 10.30 2.20
N SER A 6 -4.88 10.07 1.04
CA SER A 6 -4.11 9.68 -0.13
C SER A 6 -3.36 10.86 -0.73
N GLY A 7 -2.06 10.70 -0.91
CA GLY A 7 -1.08 11.76 -1.17
C GLY A 7 -0.41 12.27 0.11
N GLY A 8 -0.80 11.76 1.29
CA GLY A 8 -0.24 12.15 2.57
C GLY A 8 0.85 11.21 3.08
N THR A 9 1.63 11.72 4.04
CA THR A 9 2.58 10.95 4.82
C THR A 9 2.09 10.87 6.26
N THR A 10 2.18 9.69 6.87
CA THR A 10 1.83 9.49 8.28
C THR A 10 2.68 10.40 9.17
N LYS A 11 2.14 10.86 10.30
CA LYS A 11 2.87 11.73 11.25
C LYS A 11 4.18 11.15 11.78
N ASP A 12 4.33 9.82 11.75
CA ASP A 12 5.54 9.10 12.16
C ASP A 12 6.61 9.06 11.06
N TYR A 13 6.36 9.66 9.88
CA TYR A 13 7.23 9.67 8.70
C TYR A 13 7.65 8.29 8.16
N LYS A 14 7.04 7.20 8.66
CA LYS A 14 7.33 5.82 8.22
C LYS A 14 6.63 5.41 6.94
N PHE A 15 5.42 5.92 6.70
CA PHE A 15 4.60 5.48 5.57
C PHE A 15 4.06 6.69 4.80
N SER A 16 4.21 6.64 3.47
CA SER A 16 3.60 7.59 2.53
C SER A 16 2.57 6.83 1.70
N LEU A 17 1.33 7.32 1.68
CA LEU A 17 0.23 6.67 0.99
C LEU A 17 -0.05 7.40 -0.32
N GLU A 18 0.44 6.89 -1.45
CA GLU A 18 0.15 7.48 -2.78
C GLU A 18 -0.85 6.62 -3.57
N ARG A 19 -1.72 7.30 -4.34
CA ARG A 19 -2.61 6.64 -5.30
C ARG A 19 -1.99 6.67 -6.68
N VAL A 20 -1.79 5.49 -7.26
CA VAL A 20 -1.40 5.33 -8.66
C VAL A 20 -2.60 4.86 -9.48
N ALA A 21 -2.80 5.48 -10.65
CA ALA A 21 -3.94 5.15 -11.52
C ALA A 21 -3.76 3.79 -12.22
N CYS A 22 -2.53 3.44 -12.60
CA CYS A 22 -2.24 2.17 -13.26
C CYS A 22 -0.81 1.73 -12.95
N PHE A 23 -0.68 0.45 -12.58
CA PHE A 23 0.61 -0.21 -12.44
C PHE A 23 0.89 -1.20 -13.60
N GLY A 24 -0.03 -1.33 -14.56
CA GLY A 24 0.08 -2.29 -15.67
C GLY A 24 -0.21 -3.75 -15.28
N SER A 25 -0.53 -4.02 -14.01
CA SER A 25 -0.83 -5.36 -13.48
C SER A 25 -2.32 -5.58 -13.24
N CYS A 26 -3.16 -5.25 -14.24
CA CYS A 26 -4.62 -5.38 -14.15
C CYS A 26 -5.08 -6.80 -13.76
N ALA A 27 -4.34 -7.84 -14.17
CA ALA A 27 -4.63 -9.24 -13.84
C ALA A 27 -4.40 -9.59 -12.35
N LEU A 28 -3.65 -8.76 -11.62
CA LEU A 28 -3.32 -8.95 -10.20
C LEU A 28 -4.04 -7.96 -9.29
N ALA A 29 -4.98 -7.18 -9.83
CA ALA A 29 -5.78 -6.24 -9.05
C ALA A 29 -6.47 -6.96 -7.87
N PRO A 30 -6.53 -6.36 -6.67
CA PRO A 30 -5.88 -5.10 -6.23
C PRO A 30 -4.37 -5.28 -6.04
N VAL A 31 -3.57 -4.31 -6.50
CA VAL A 31 -2.11 -4.29 -6.36
C VAL A 31 -1.69 -3.13 -5.46
N VAL A 32 -0.83 -3.39 -4.50
CA VAL A 32 -0.17 -2.37 -3.67
C VAL A 32 1.33 -2.57 -3.79
N VAL A 33 2.08 -1.47 -3.88
CA VAL A 33 3.55 -1.51 -3.90
C VAL A 33 4.03 -0.89 -2.61
N ILE A 34 4.88 -1.61 -1.88
CA ILE A 34 5.47 -1.13 -0.63
C ILE A 34 6.98 -1.20 -0.84
N ASP A 35 7.65 -0.06 -0.72
CA ASP A 35 9.05 0.13 -1.14
C ASP A 35 9.29 -0.30 -2.61
N LYS A 36 9.81 -1.51 -2.83
CA LYS A 36 10.08 -2.09 -4.17
C LYS A 36 9.32 -3.39 -4.44
N ASP A 37 8.54 -3.86 -3.48
CA ASP A 37 7.82 -5.12 -3.56
C ASP A 37 6.39 -4.92 -4.04
N VAL A 38 6.03 -5.70 -5.06
CA VAL A 38 4.71 -5.63 -5.69
C VAL A 38 3.81 -6.70 -5.07
N HIS A 39 2.84 -6.27 -4.28
CA HIS A 39 1.86 -7.14 -3.64
C HIS A 39 0.56 -7.14 -4.44
N GLY A 40 0.38 -8.17 -5.28
CA GLY A 40 -0.88 -8.44 -5.98
C GLY A 40 -1.89 -9.21 -5.14
N ARG A 41 -3.16 -9.22 -5.57
CA ARG A 41 -4.29 -9.87 -4.86
C ARG A 41 -4.36 -9.47 -3.38
N MET A 42 -4.23 -8.17 -3.14
CA MET A 42 -4.27 -7.62 -1.80
C MET A 42 -5.66 -7.73 -1.17
N THR A 43 -5.67 -7.98 0.14
CA THR A 43 -6.87 -7.97 0.99
C THR A 43 -6.59 -7.12 2.23
N ILE A 44 -7.64 -6.70 2.94
CA ILE A 44 -7.50 -5.91 4.18
C ILE A 44 -6.63 -6.64 5.22
N ALA A 45 -6.78 -7.97 5.32
CA ALA A 45 -5.98 -8.78 6.23
C ALA A 45 -4.49 -8.78 5.85
N LYS A 46 -4.17 -9.01 4.57
CA LYS A 46 -2.78 -8.97 4.06
C LYS A 46 -2.17 -7.58 4.20
N ALA A 47 -2.96 -6.52 3.98
CA ALA A 47 -2.49 -5.16 4.16
C ALA A 47 -2.07 -4.90 5.60
N LYS A 48 -2.85 -5.37 6.59
CA LYS A 48 -2.47 -5.26 8.01
C LYS A 48 -1.23 -6.09 8.35
N GLU A 49 -1.11 -7.28 7.80
CA GLU A 49 0.03 -8.17 8.03
C GLU A 49 1.33 -7.54 7.50
N ILE A 50 1.31 -7.06 6.26
CA ILE A 50 2.48 -6.41 5.64
C ILE A 50 2.83 -5.10 6.37
N LEU A 51 1.84 -4.32 6.79
CA LEU A 51 2.08 -3.13 7.62
C LEU A 51 2.62 -3.46 9.02
N SER A 52 2.49 -4.69 9.51
CA SER A 52 3.05 -5.11 10.79
C SER A 52 4.47 -5.68 10.66
N GLU A 53 4.88 -6.10 9.46
CA GLU A 53 6.25 -6.54 9.17
C GLU A 53 7.24 -5.37 9.01
N TYR A 54 6.76 -4.14 8.86
CA TYR A 54 7.55 -2.91 8.72
C TYR A 54 7.37 -1.97 9.91
#